data_AF-A0A7V5HII9-F1
#
_entry.id   AF-A0A7V5HII9-F1
#
_cell.length_a   1.000
_cell.length_b   1.000
_cell.length_c   1.000
_cell.angle_alpha   90.00
_cell.angle_beta   90.00
_cell.angle_gamma   90.00
#
_symmetry.space_group_name_H-M   'P 1'
#
loop_
_entity.id
_entity.type
_entity.pdbx_description
1 polymer ?
#
loop_
_entity_poly.entity_id
_entity_poly.type
_entity_poly.pdbx_seq_one_letter_code
_entity_poly.pdbx_strand_id
1 'polypeptide(L)'
;KNRLGTKLTLLADKKNLDRLTQAIFEETTTIGLRFFPVSRYILQRETRNIEVFGEKVRVKIARFKGQEINHQPEYEDCLKIARKKRLPLKKVMEEASKKILNLK
;
A
#
# COMPACT_ATOMS: atom_id res chain seq x y z
N LYS A 1 -35.30 0.84 11.37
CA LYS A 1 -34.96 -0.45 10.71
C LYS A 1 -33.51 -0.78 11.04
N ASN A 2 -33.27 -1.69 11.97
CA ASN A 2 -31.93 -2.06 12.46
C ASN A 2 -31.23 -3.00 11.47
N ARG A 3 -30.81 -2.47 10.32
CA ARG A 3 -30.21 -3.24 9.22
C ARG A 3 -28.71 -2.97 9.17
N LEU A 4 -27.92 -4.04 9.34
CA LEU A 4 -26.49 -3.99 9.08
C LEU A 4 -26.25 -3.74 7.59
N GLY A 5 -25.29 -2.87 7.27
CA GLY A 5 -24.93 -2.54 5.90
C GLY A 5 -23.43 -2.31 5.77
N THR A 6 -22.94 -2.42 4.53
CA THR A 6 -21.53 -2.25 4.20
C THR A 6 -21.36 -1.01 3.33
N LYS A 7 -20.43 -0.13 3.68
CA LYS A 7 -20.05 1.02 2.86
C LYS A 7 -18.89 0.64 1.94
N LEU A 8 -19.14 0.55 0.64
CA LEU A 8 -18.09 0.43 -0.37
C LEU A 8 -17.52 1.81 -0.69
N THR A 9 -16.19 1.94 -0.79
CA THR A 9 -15.50 3.19 -1.14
C THR A 9 -14.38 2.88 -2.11
N LEU A 10 -14.30 3.64 -3.20
CA LEU A 10 -13.31 3.47 -4.25
C LEU A 10 -12.46 4.73 -4.38
N LEU A 11 -11.17 4.56 -4.63
CA LEU A 11 -10.26 5.63 -5.06
C LEU A 11 -9.85 5.34 -6.49
N ALA A 12 -10.14 6.26 -7.40
CA ALA A 12 -9.85 6.09 -8.81
C ALA A 12 -9.51 7.42 -9.48
N ASP A 13 -8.74 7.35 -10.56
CA ASP A 13 -8.55 8.50 -11.45
C ASP A 13 -9.88 8.89 -12.10
N LYS A 14 -10.06 10.21 -12.33
CA LYS A 14 -11.28 10.77 -12.94
C LYS A 14 -11.66 10.08 -14.26
N LYS A 15 -10.68 9.70 -15.08
CA LYS A 15 -10.89 9.00 -16.37
C LYS A 15 -11.60 7.64 -16.25
N ASN A 16 -11.59 7.04 -15.06
CA ASN A 16 -12.22 5.74 -14.81
C ASN A 16 -13.62 5.87 -14.18
N LEU A 17 -14.11 7.08 -13.92
CA LEU A 17 -15.35 7.31 -13.17
C LEU A 17 -16.54 6.62 -13.81
N ASP A 18 -16.72 6.77 -15.13
CA ASP A 18 -17.89 6.21 -15.83
C ASP A 18 -17.85 4.68 -15.84
N ARG A 19 -16.68 4.10 -16.16
CA ARG A 19 -16.47 2.65 -16.16
C ARG A 19 -16.74 2.02 -14.79
N LEU A 20 -16.30 2.67 -13.71
CA LEU A 20 -16.50 2.17 -12.35
C LEU A 20 -17.94 2.36 -11.88
N THR A 21 -18.57 3.48 -12.25
CA THR A 21 -20.00 3.73 -11.98
C THR A 21 -20.87 2.64 -12.61
N GLN A 22 -20.61 2.31 -13.87
CA GLN A 22 -21.30 1.23 -14.57
C GLN A 22 -21.14 -0.10 -13.85
N ALA A 23 -19.90 -0.51 -13.57
CA ALA A 23 -19.64 -1.78 -12.88
C ALA A 23 -20.34 -1.86 -11.50
N ILE A 24 -20.44 -0.74 -10.77
CA ILE A 24 -21.12 -0.73 -9.46
C ILE A 24 -22.64 -0.91 -9.61
N PHE A 25 -23.25 -0.31 -10.63
CA PHE A 25 -24.68 -0.51 -10.88
C PHE A 25 -25.01 -1.91 -11.41
N GLU A 26 -24.12 -2.51 -12.20
CA GLU A 26 -24.28 -3.87 -12.72
C GLU A 26 -24.10 -4.93 -11.62
N GLU A 27 -23.14 -4.73 -10.72
CA GLU A 27 -22.70 -5.76 -9.76
C GLU A 27 -23.24 -5.56 -8.33
N THR A 28 -23.98 -4.47 -8.07
CA THR A 28 -24.54 -4.19 -6.75
C THR A 28 -25.99 -3.76 -6.80
N THR A 29 -26.70 -3.86 -5.68
CA THR A 29 -28.10 -3.43 -5.56
C THR A 29 -28.24 -1.94 -5.25
N THR A 30 -27.17 -1.14 -5.37
CA THR A 30 -27.25 0.29 -5.11
C THR A 30 -28.06 1.01 -6.19
N ILE A 31 -28.85 2.01 -5.79
CA ILE A 31 -29.63 2.85 -6.70
C ILE A 31 -28.91 4.19 -6.96
N GLY A 32 -27.77 4.43 -6.30
CA GLY A 32 -26.97 5.62 -6.54
C GLY A 32 -25.59 5.58 -5.91
N LEU A 33 -24.73 6.48 -6.37
CA LEU A 33 -23.39 6.69 -5.83
C LEU A 33 -23.19 8.16 -5.46
N ARG A 34 -22.29 8.39 -4.51
CA ARG A 34 -21.77 9.73 -4.19
C ARG A 34 -20.29 9.73 -4.54
N PHE A 35 -19.86 10.73 -5.30
CA PHE A 35 -18.45 10.90 -5.66
C PHE A 35 -17.98 12.29 -5.27
N PHE A 36 -16.71 12.39 -4.88
CA PHE A 36 -16.07 13.63 -4.47
C PHE A 36 -14.70 13.70 -5.13
N PRO A 37 -14.42 14.70 -6.00
CA PRO A 37 -13.07 14.91 -6.49
C PRO A 37 -12.17 15.33 -5.33
N VAL A 38 -11.01 14.69 -5.21
CA VAL A 38 -10.02 15.00 -4.17
C VAL A 38 -8.66 15.24 -4.79
N SER A 39 -7.95 16.24 -4.28
CA SER A 39 -6.54 16.47 -4.59
C SER A 39 -5.67 15.93 -3.46
N ARG A 40 -4.45 15.51 -3.78
CA ARG A 40 -3.50 14.97 -2.81
C ARG A 40 -2.08 15.44 -3.11
N TYR A 41 -1.36 15.80 -2.07
CA TYR A 41 0.10 15.90 -2.13
C TYR A 41 0.68 14.50 -2.05
N ILE A 42 1.59 14.19 -2.98
CA ILE A 42 2.25 12.88 -3.05
C ILE A 42 3.73 13.12 -2.89
N LEU A 43 4.34 12.41 -1.94
CA LEU A 43 5.78 12.42 -1.78
C LEU A 43 6.46 11.77 -2.99
N GLN A 44 7.64 12.27 -3.35
CA GLN A 44 8.51 11.54 -4.25
C GLN A 44 8.85 10.20 -3.59
N ARG A 45 8.80 9.13 -4.37
CA ARG A 45 9.07 7.78 -3.86
C ARG A 45 9.96 7.04 -4.82
N GLU A 46 10.93 6.33 -4.25
CA GLU A 46 11.74 5.36 -4.97
C GLU A 46 11.67 4.01 -4.26
N THR A 47 12.02 2.96 -4.99
CA THR A 47 12.12 1.61 -4.44
C THR A 47 13.58 1.20 -4.46
N ARG A 48 14.13 0.87 -3.28
CA ARG A 48 15.47 0.31 -3.14
C ARG A 48 15.39 -1.17 -2.79
N ASN A 49 16.27 -1.98 -3.36
CA ASN A 49 16.40 -3.39 -2.98
C ASN A 49 17.48 -3.53 -1.91
N ILE A 50 17.16 -4.21 -0.82
CA ILE A 50 18.11 -4.61 0.21
C ILE A 50 18.06 -6.14 0.39
N GLU A 51 19.10 -6.72 0.97
CA GLU A 51 19.13 -8.15 1.27
C GLU A 51 18.81 -8.39 2.74
N VAL A 52 17.77 -9.16 3.04
CA VAL A 52 17.34 -9.48 4.41
C VAL A 52 17.20 -10.99 4.52
N PHE A 53 17.91 -11.58 5.48
CA PHE A 53 18.04 -13.04 5.62
C PHE A 53 18.44 -13.77 4.32
N GLY A 54 19.27 -13.17 3.47
CA GLY A 54 19.68 -13.80 2.20
C GLY A 54 18.69 -13.65 1.05
N GLU A 55 17.63 -12.83 1.21
CA GLU A 55 16.62 -12.61 0.17
C GLU A 55 16.41 -11.12 -0.09
N LYS A 56 16.09 -10.77 -1.34
CA LYS A 56 15.84 -9.38 -1.72
C LYS A 56 14.49 -8.91 -1.15
N VAL A 57 14.52 -7.77 -0.47
CA VAL A 57 13.35 -7.04 0.01
C VAL A 57 13.35 -5.67 -0.64
N ARG A 58 12.22 -5.31 -1.27
CA ARG A 58 11.98 -3.95 -1.74
C ARG A 58 11.63 -3.05 -0.56
N VAL A 59 12.21 -1.86 -0.51
CA VAL A 59 11.92 -0.84 0.49
C VAL A 59 11.47 0.42 -0.24
N LYS A 60 10.27 0.87 0.07
CA LYS A 60 9.73 2.15 -0.39
C LYS A 60 10.39 3.26 0.41
N ILE A 61 11.11 4.14 -0.27
CA ILE A 61 11.73 5.33 0.32
C ILE A 61 10.88 6.53 -0.08
N ALA A 62 10.37 7.27 0.90
CA ALA A 62 9.60 8.49 0.66
C ALA A 62 10.46 9.73 0.95
N ARG A 63 10.45 10.69 0.00
CA ARG A 63 11.19 11.94 0.08
C ARG A 63 10.26 13.15 0.11
N PHE A 64 10.56 14.07 1.02
CA PHE A 64 9.94 15.39 1.10
C PHE A 64 11.03 16.45 0.94
N LYS A 65 10.91 17.31 -0.08
CA LYS A 65 11.90 18.36 -0.39
C LYS A 65 13.34 17.81 -0.48
N GLY A 66 13.51 16.65 -1.13
CA GLY A 66 14.80 15.97 -1.26
C GLY A 66 15.27 15.17 -0.04
N GLN A 67 14.63 15.34 1.12
CA GLN A 67 14.99 14.61 2.34
C GLN A 67 14.20 13.32 2.48
N GLU A 68 14.88 12.21 2.76
CA GLU A 68 14.22 10.93 3.06
C GLU A 68 13.57 10.98 4.43
N ILE A 69 12.24 10.85 4.47
CA ILE A 69 11.45 10.96 5.70
C ILE A 69 10.80 9.63 6.11
N ASN A 70 10.79 8.62 5.24
CA ASN A 70 10.25 7.31 5.57
C ASN A 70 10.89 6.19 4.74
N HIS A 71 11.02 5.01 5.35
CA HIS A 71 11.47 3.76 4.74
C HIS A 71 10.51 2.66 5.14
N GLN A 72 9.76 2.12 4.18
CA GLN A 72 8.78 1.09 4.41
C GLN A 72 9.17 -0.17 3.64
N PRO A 73 9.64 -1.24 4.31
CA PRO A 73 9.82 -2.54 3.69
C PRO A 73 8.51 -3.04 3.09
N GLU A 74 8.59 -3.68 1.92
CA GLU A 74 7.42 -4.25 1.27
C GLU A 74 6.90 -5.46 2.03
N TYR A 75 5.65 -5.36 2.45
CA TYR A 75 4.98 -6.37 3.26
C TYR A 75 5.01 -7.75 2.61
N GLU A 76 4.71 -7.84 1.31
CA GLU A 76 4.67 -9.12 0.58
C GLU A 76 6.04 -9.80 0.52
N ASP A 77 7.12 -9.02 0.37
CA ASP A 77 8.48 -9.56 0.33
C ASP A 77 8.86 -10.08 1.73
N CYS A 78 8.58 -9.30 2.78
CA CYS A 78 8.81 -9.72 4.16
C CYS A 78 7.95 -10.92 4.57
N LEU A 79 6.71 -11.02 4.09
CA LEU A 79 5.80 -12.13 4.35
C LEU A 79 6.31 -13.43 3.71
N LYS A 80 6.84 -13.36 2.48
CA LYS A 80 7.46 -14.51 1.82
C LYS A 80 8.64 -15.05 2.62
N ILE A 81 9.53 -14.17 3.07
CA ILE A 81 10.68 -14.53 3.89
C ILE A 81 10.22 -15.12 5.23
N ALA A 82 9.26 -14.47 5.90
CA ALA A 82 8.70 -14.93 7.17
C ALA A 82 8.14 -16.36 7.06
N ARG A 83 7.37 -16.65 6.01
CA ARG A 83 6.84 -17.99 5.74
C ARG A 83 7.94 -19.01 5.45
N LYS A 84 8.86 -18.68 4.54
CA LYS A 84 9.94 -19.59 4.12
C LYS A 84 10.89 -19.94 5.26
N LYS A 85 11.20 -18.98 6.12
CA LYS A 85 12.14 -19.15 7.25
C LYS A 85 11.45 -19.48 8.58
N ARG A 86 10.11 -19.57 8.59
CA ARG A 86 9.29 -19.79 9.79
C ARG A 86 9.59 -18.76 10.89
N LEU A 87 9.72 -17.50 10.50
CA LEU A 87 9.96 -16.37 11.40
C LEU A 87 8.68 -15.53 11.56
N PRO A 88 8.46 -14.90 12.72
CA PRO A 88 7.42 -13.89 12.85
C PRO A 88 7.63 -12.75 11.86
N LEU A 89 6.58 -12.35 11.12
CA LEU A 89 6.65 -11.25 10.16
C LEU A 89 7.20 -9.97 10.78
N LYS A 90 6.80 -9.65 12.02
CA LYS A 90 7.29 -8.48 12.76
C LYS A 90 8.82 -8.45 12.83
N LYS A 91 9.47 -9.59 13.10
CA LYS A 91 10.94 -9.68 13.14
C LYS A 91 11.56 -9.41 11.77
N VAL A 92 10.94 -9.89 10.69
CA VAL A 92 11.43 -9.67 9.32
C VAL A 92 11.31 -8.20 8.91
N MET A 93 10.17 -7.58 9.23
CA MET A 93 9.95 -6.15 9.00
C MET A 93 10.94 -5.29 9.79
N GLU A 94 11.16 -5.59 11.07
CA GLU A 94 12.12 -4.89 11.92
C GLU A 94 13.55 -5.01 11.39
N GLU A 95 13.96 -6.20 10.97
CA GLU A 95 15.29 -6.41 10.39
C GLU A 95 15.47 -5.64 9.08
N ALA A 96 14.46 -5.67 8.20
CA ALA A 96 14.48 -4.90 6.96
C ALA A 96 14.59 -3.39 7.21
N SER A 97 13.84 -2.87 8.19
CA SER A 97 13.89 -1.47 8.61
C SER A 97 15.24 -1.08 9.22
N LYS A 98 15.84 -1.94 10.06
CA LYS A 98 17.18 -1.69 10.61
C LYS A 98 18.24 -1.67 9.50
N LYS A 99 18.15 -2.62 8.57
CA LYS A 99 19.16 -2.77 7.53
C LYS A 99 19.16 -1.62 6.54
N ILE A 100 18.00 -1.07 6.16
CA ILE A 100 17.96 0.13 5.32
C ILE A 100 18.55 1.36 6.03
N LEU A 101 18.37 1.49 7.35
CA LEU A 101 18.94 2.60 8.12
C LEU A 101 20.47 2.52 8.20
N ASN A 102 21.03 1.31 8.31
CA ASN A 102 22.47 1.08 8.34
C ASN A 102 23.16 1.21 6.96
N LEU A 103 22.39 1.28 5.87
CA LEU A 103 22.89 1.48 4.51
C LEU A 103 22.88 2.95 4.07
N LYS A 104 22.49 3.87 4.96
CA LYS A 104 22.71 5.31 4.80
C LYS A 104 24.14 5.67 5.16
#